data_AF-A0A3B0VIU7-F1
#
_entry.id   AF-A0A3B0VIU7-F1
#
_cell.length_a   1.000
_cell.length_b   1.000
_cell.length_c   1.000
_cell.angle_alpha   90.00
_cell.angle_beta   90.00
_cell.angle_gamma   90.00
#
_symmetry.space_group_name_H-M   'P 1'
#
loop_
_entity.id
_entity.type
_entity.pdbx_description
1 polymer ?
#
loop_
_entity_poly.entity_id
_entity_poly.type
_entity_poly.pdbx_seq_one_letter_code
_entity_poly.pdbx_strand_id
1 'polypeptide(L)'
;MRLVLQNSPLFLPNQNENLSGFANYAPLYALMQETPLASWLDRLPSQVAAALDDSQHGRLPEWRTLLNSLPTITPSMFDLKDSVSIGQRTDLSSEEYGRLEQLLRQLHPWRKGPFHLFGLHIDTEWRSDWKWDRLK
;
A
#
# COMPACT_ATOMS: atom_id res chain seq x y z
N MET A 1 -0.04 34.48 32.14
CA MET A 1 1.36 34.77 31.82
C MET A 1 2.28 33.80 32.55
N ARG A 2 2.55 32.64 31.95
CA ARG A 2 3.81 31.88 32.09
C ARG A 2 3.77 30.73 31.07
N LEU A 3 4.57 30.89 30.04
CA LEU A 3 4.90 29.88 29.05
C LEU A 3 5.56 28.69 29.75
N VAL A 4 5.12 27.48 29.42
CA VAL A 4 5.97 26.29 29.52
C VAL A 4 6.08 25.74 28.11
N LEU A 5 7.07 26.28 27.39
CA LEU A 5 7.65 25.67 26.22
C LEU A 5 8.37 24.41 26.70
N GLN A 6 7.70 23.25 26.60
CA GLN A 6 8.40 21.98 26.62
C GLN A 6 8.74 21.63 25.19
N ASN A 7 10.03 21.74 24.91
CA ASN A 7 10.74 21.29 23.74
C ASN A 7 10.19 19.95 23.24
N SER A 8 9.31 20.02 22.25
CA SER A 8 9.18 18.92 21.30
C SER A 8 10.53 18.86 20.59
N PRO A 9 11.27 17.74 20.61
CA PRO A 9 12.40 17.62 19.74
C PRO A 9 11.84 17.82 18.33
N LEU A 10 12.31 18.89 17.67
CA LEU A 10 12.27 19.04 16.23
C LEU A 10 12.48 17.64 15.66
N PHE A 11 11.42 17.05 15.10
CA PHE A 11 11.52 15.82 14.36
C PHE A 11 12.49 16.17 13.24
N LEU A 12 13.75 15.82 13.42
CA LEU A 12 14.78 16.08 12.44
C LEU A 12 14.24 15.44 11.15
N PRO A 13 13.97 16.22 10.09
CA PRO A 13 13.58 15.63 8.83
C PRO A 13 14.87 15.02 8.28
N ASN A 14 15.14 13.77 8.64
CA ASN A 14 16.23 13.06 7.99
C ASN A 14 16.02 11.55 7.98
N GLN A 15 16.36 10.98 6.82
CA GLN A 15 16.41 9.58 6.43
C GLN A 15 15.19 8.95 5.73
N ASN A 16 14.18 9.71 5.30
CA ASN A 16 13.10 9.19 4.43
C ASN A 16 13.04 9.84 3.04
N GLU A 17 14.10 10.52 2.59
CA GLU A 17 14.11 11.19 1.27
C GLU A 17 14.27 10.24 0.07
N ASN A 18 14.45 8.92 0.28
CA ASN A 18 14.58 7.94 -0.81
C ASN A 18 13.44 6.90 -0.90
N LEU A 19 12.27 7.21 -0.33
CA LEU A 19 11.05 6.40 -0.46
C LEU A 19 10.00 7.04 -1.38
N SER A 20 10.43 7.78 -2.41
CA SER A 20 9.50 8.20 -3.47
C SER A 20 8.98 6.96 -4.22
N GLY A 21 7.68 6.69 -4.08
CA GLY A 21 6.94 5.66 -4.82
C GLY A 21 6.42 4.51 -3.97
N PHE A 22 7.30 3.69 -3.41
CA PHE A 22 6.91 2.34 -2.92
C PHE A 22 6.25 2.32 -1.53
N ALA A 23 6.65 3.21 -0.60
CA ALA A 23 6.31 3.05 0.81
C ALA A 23 6.51 4.34 1.63
N ASN A 24 5.95 5.46 1.18
CA ASN A 24 6.00 6.69 1.98
C ASN A 24 4.97 6.64 3.13
N TYR A 25 5.45 6.35 4.35
CA TYR A 25 4.61 6.30 5.56
C TYR A 25 4.42 7.65 6.27
N ALA A 26 5.05 8.73 5.80
CA ALA A 26 4.91 10.04 6.44
C ALA A 26 3.44 10.50 6.61
N PRO A 27 2.54 10.31 5.62
CA PRO A 27 1.12 10.64 5.79
C PRO A 27 0.44 9.82 6.89
N LEU A 28 0.78 8.54 7.03
CA LEU A 28 0.25 7.70 8.11
C LEU A 28 0.71 8.23 9.47
N TYR A 29 2.01 8.55 9.61
CA TYR A 29 2.54 9.08 10.87
C TYR A 29 1.87 10.39 11.26
N ALA A 30 1.62 11.28 10.31
CA ALA A 30 0.89 12.52 10.54
C ALA A 30 -0.56 12.24 10.99
N LEU A 31 -1.28 11.32 10.35
CA LEU A 31 -2.64 10.95 10.74
C LEU A 31 -2.70 10.35 12.16
N MET A 32 -1.68 9.61 12.57
CA MET A 32 -1.65 8.96 13.88
C MET A 32 -1.43 9.91 15.06
N GLN A 33 -0.85 11.10 14.84
CA GLN A 33 -0.55 12.07 15.91
C GLN A 33 -1.79 12.47 16.70
N GLU A 34 -2.93 12.61 16.02
CA GLU A 34 -4.20 13.05 16.59
C GLU A 34 -5.11 11.87 17.01
N THR A 35 -4.52 10.70 17.30
CA THR A 35 -5.26 9.48 17.66
C THR A 35 -4.66 8.80 18.89
N PRO A 36 -5.39 7.87 19.54
CA PRO A 36 -4.82 7.04 20.60
C PRO A 36 -3.57 6.24 20.20
N LEU A 37 -3.31 6.09 18.89
CA LEU A 37 -2.14 5.39 18.37
C LEU A 37 -0.86 6.24 18.38
N ALA A 38 -0.92 7.52 18.75
CA ALA A 38 0.23 8.43 18.75
C ALA A 38 1.43 7.89 19.55
N SER A 39 1.18 7.22 20.68
CA SER A 39 2.24 6.60 21.49
C SER A 39 3.07 5.54 20.76
N TRP A 40 2.54 4.95 19.68
CA TRP A 40 3.30 3.99 18.88
C TRP A 40 4.33 4.68 17.97
N LEU A 41 4.19 5.99 17.71
CA LEU A 41 5.12 6.76 16.87
C LEU A 41 6.55 6.82 17.45
N ASP A 42 6.72 6.53 18.75
CA ASP A 42 8.03 6.41 19.38
C ASP A 42 8.87 5.26 18.81
N ARG A 43 8.22 4.23 18.24
CA ARG A 43 8.88 2.99 17.78
C ARG A 43 8.51 2.60 16.35
N LEU A 44 7.33 2.97 15.87
CA LEU A 44 6.84 2.56 14.57
C LEU A 44 7.79 2.95 13.41
N PRO A 45 8.35 4.17 13.34
CA PRO A 45 9.22 4.54 12.23
C PRO A 45 10.48 3.67 12.10
N SER A 46 11.12 3.31 13.24
CA SER A 46 12.30 2.45 13.22
C SER A 46 11.95 1.00 12.90
N GLN A 47 10.78 0.52 13.36
CA GLN A 47 10.26 -0.80 13.01
C GLN A 47 9.98 -0.92 11.50
N VAL A 48 9.34 0.10 10.91
CA VAL A 48 9.08 0.14 9.47
C VAL A 48 10.38 0.17 8.67
N ALA A 49 11.36 1.00 9.09
CA ALA A 49 12.65 1.07 8.42
C ALA A 49 13.39 -0.27 8.44
N ALA A 50 13.39 -0.96 9.58
CA ALA A 50 14.01 -2.28 9.70
C ALA A 50 13.28 -3.35 8.87
N ALA A 51 11.94 -3.32 8.83
CA ALA A 51 11.14 -4.30 8.11
C ALA A 51 11.14 -4.09 6.58
N LEU A 52 11.53 -2.92 6.10
CA LEU A 52 11.60 -2.59 4.68
C LEU A 52 13.04 -2.37 4.20
N ASP A 53 14.01 -2.86 4.97
CA ASP A 53 15.41 -2.86 4.60
C ASP A 53 15.66 -3.90 3.50
N ASP A 54 16.01 -3.41 2.32
CA ASP A 54 16.31 -4.20 1.12
C ASP A 54 17.44 -5.23 1.36
N SER A 55 18.35 -4.97 2.30
CA SER A 55 19.44 -5.89 2.63
C SER A 55 19.00 -7.13 3.42
N GLN A 56 17.83 -7.07 4.07
CA GLN A 56 17.31 -8.13 4.93
C GLN A 56 16.26 -9.02 4.24
N HIS A 57 15.76 -8.62 3.07
CA HIS A 57 14.66 -9.29 2.38
C HIS A 57 14.99 -9.63 0.92
N GLY A 58 15.23 -10.92 0.65
CA GLY A 58 15.79 -11.38 -0.63
C GLY A 58 14.98 -11.06 -1.91
N ARG A 59 13.68 -10.77 -1.82
CA ARG A 59 12.85 -10.40 -3.00
C ARG A 59 12.28 -8.99 -2.93
N LEU A 60 12.52 -8.25 -1.85
CA LEU A 60 11.96 -6.92 -1.68
C LEU A 60 12.43 -5.94 -2.79
N PRO A 61 13.71 -5.94 -3.21
CA PRO A 61 14.15 -5.09 -4.33
C PRO A 61 13.44 -5.41 -5.66
N GLU A 62 13.19 -6.70 -5.93
CA GLU A 62 12.46 -7.14 -7.12
C GLU A 62 11.02 -6.64 -7.09
N TRP A 63 10.32 -6.84 -5.97
CA TRP A 63 8.94 -6.39 -5.81
C TRP A 63 8.82 -4.88 -5.84
N ARG A 64 9.81 -4.16 -5.32
CA ARG A 64 9.86 -2.70 -5.38
C ARG A 64 9.97 -2.20 -6.81
N THR A 65 10.88 -2.77 -7.59
CA THR A 65 11.00 -2.47 -9.02
C THR A 65 9.69 -2.78 -9.76
N LEU A 66 9.09 -3.94 -9.49
CA LEU A 66 7.86 -4.37 -10.13
C LEU A 66 6.68 -3.44 -9.80
N LEU A 67 6.50 -3.07 -8.54
CA LEU A 67 5.44 -2.16 -8.10
C LEU A 67 5.63 -0.75 -8.66
N ASN A 68 6.87 -0.25 -8.74
CA ASN A 68 7.16 1.04 -9.40
C ASN A 68 6.92 1.01 -10.92
N SER A 69 6.90 -0.17 -11.55
CA SER A 69 6.65 -0.33 -12.99
C SER A 69 5.17 -0.42 -13.35
N LEU A 70 4.30 -0.56 -12.35
CA LEU A 70 2.85 -0.56 -12.54
C LEU A 70 2.40 0.79 -13.12
N PRO A 71 1.44 0.78 -14.06
CA PRO A 71 0.92 2.00 -14.64
C PRO A 71 0.14 2.82 -13.59
N THR A 72 0.33 4.14 -13.60
CA THR A 72 -0.54 5.06 -12.87
C THR A 72 -1.84 5.22 -13.64
N ILE A 73 -2.91 4.62 -13.14
CA ILE A 73 -4.23 4.62 -13.78
C ILE A 73 -5.22 5.32 -12.86
N THR A 74 -6.01 6.24 -13.38
CA THR A 74 -7.15 6.82 -12.66
C THR A 74 -8.38 5.94 -12.88
N PRO A 75 -8.87 5.24 -11.85
CA PRO A 75 -10.05 4.39 -12.02
C PRO A 75 -11.31 5.23 -12.18
N SER A 76 -12.22 4.79 -13.05
CA SER A 76 -13.55 5.42 -13.20
C SER A 76 -14.51 5.07 -12.06
N MET A 77 -14.24 3.99 -11.32
CA MET A 77 -15.04 3.52 -10.20
C MET A 77 -14.22 2.75 -9.17
N PHE A 78 -14.75 2.61 -7.96
CA PHE A 78 -14.29 1.61 -6.99
C PHE A 78 -15.47 1.12 -6.13
N ASP A 79 -15.48 -0.18 -5.82
CA ASP A 79 -16.34 -0.80 -4.82
C ASP A 79 -15.43 -1.51 -3.82
N LEU A 80 -15.54 -1.09 -2.56
CA LEU A 80 -14.84 -1.66 -1.40
C LEU A 80 -15.83 -2.14 -0.32
N LYS A 81 -17.14 -2.07 -0.59
CA LYS A 81 -18.20 -2.44 0.34
C LYS A 81 -18.54 -3.91 0.21
N ASP A 82 -18.81 -4.34 -1.03
CA ASP A 82 -19.27 -5.69 -1.32
C ASP A 82 -18.18 -6.54 -1.99
N SER A 83 -17.25 -5.90 -2.69
CA SER A 83 -16.10 -6.53 -3.32
C SER A 83 -14.83 -5.66 -3.15
N VAL A 84 -13.69 -6.12 -3.67
CA VAL A 84 -12.54 -5.24 -3.95
C VAL A 84 -12.44 -5.08 -5.47
N SER A 85 -13.20 -4.13 -5.99
CA SER A 85 -13.28 -3.81 -7.41
C SER A 85 -12.81 -2.39 -7.68
N ILE A 86 -11.89 -2.20 -8.62
CA ILE A 86 -11.30 -0.91 -8.97
C ILE A 86 -11.26 -0.77 -10.48
N GLY A 87 -11.85 0.30 -11.00
CA GLY A 87 -11.89 0.65 -12.42
C GLY A 87 -12.66 -0.34 -13.30
N GLN A 88 -12.66 -0.06 -14.60
CA GLN A 88 -13.29 -0.87 -15.63
C GLN A 88 -12.33 -1.15 -16.77
N ARG A 89 -12.65 -2.13 -17.62
CA ARG A 89 -11.83 -2.46 -18.81
C ARG A 89 -11.66 -1.25 -19.74
N THR A 90 -12.67 -0.40 -19.83
CA THR A 90 -12.68 0.82 -20.66
C THR A 90 -11.76 1.91 -20.15
N ASP A 91 -11.26 1.81 -18.91
CA ASP A 91 -10.30 2.78 -18.35
C ASP A 91 -8.90 2.60 -18.94
N LEU A 92 -8.66 1.50 -19.66
CA LEU A 92 -7.35 1.12 -20.21
C LEU A 92 -7.41 0.89 -21.72
N SER A 93 -6.34 1.28 -22.40
CA SER A 93 -6.05 0.72 -23.72
C SER A 93 -5.75 -0.78 -23.63
N SER A 94 -5.81 -1.48 -24.77
CA SER A 94 -5.46 -2.92 -24.81
C SER A 94 -3.99 -3.18 -24.46
N GLU A 95 -3.10 -2.24 -24.76
CA GLU A 95 -1.69 -2.33 -24.41
C GLU A 95 -1.49 -2.18 -22.89
N GLU A 96 -2.09 -1.16 -22.27
CA GLU A 96 -2.00 -0.94 -20.82
C GLU A 96 -2.62 -2.08 -20.03
N TYR A 97 -3.75 -2.61 -20.49
CA TYR A 97 -4.37 -3.79 -19.88
C TYR A 97 -3.45 -5.01 -19.93
N GLY A 98 -2.85 -5.29 -21.09
CA GLY A 98 -1.90 -6.40 -21.25
C GLY A 98 -0.66 -6.23 -20.36
N ARG A 99 -0.11 -5.01 -20.30
CA ARG A 99 1.02 -4.68 -19.41
C ARG A 99 0.64 -4.86 -17.94
N LEU A 100 -0.53 -4.36 -17.53
CA LEU A 100 -1.02 -4.51 -16.15
C LEU A 100 -1.15 -5.99 -15.78
N GLU A 101 -1.78 -6.80 -16.63
CA GLU A 101 -1.92 -8.23 -16.40
C GLU A 101 -0.56 -8.93 -16.23
N GLN A 102 0.38 -8.65 -17.13
CA GLN A 102 1.73 -9.24 -17.09
C GLN A 102 2.48 -8.89 -15.79
N LEU A 103 2.36 -7.65 -15.31
CA LEU A 103 2.99 -7.21 -14.07
C LEU A 103 2.33 -7.85 -12.85
N LEU A 104 0.99 -7.91 -12.80
CA LEU A 104 0.26 -8.52 -11.70
C LEU A 104 0.50 -10.03 -11.58
N ARG A 105 0.71 -10.72 -12.71
CA ARG A 105 1.09 -12.15 -12.71
C ARG A 105 2.45 -12.40 -12.06
N GLN A 106 3.39 -11.46 -12.15
CA GLN A 106 4.70 -11.60 -11.50
C GLN A 106 4.61 -11.48 -9.96
N LEU A 107 3.50 -10.95 -9.43
CA LEU A 107 3.21 -10.90 -8.00
C LEU A 107 2.58 -12.20 -7.45
N HIS A 108 2.44 -13.25 -8.25
CA HIS A 108 2.03 -14.56 -7.72
C HIS A 108 3.04 -15.08 -6.68
N PRO A 109 2.57 -15.83 -5.66
CA PRO A 109 1.19 -16.32 -5.51
C PRO A 109 0.23 -15.35 -4.80
N TRP A 110 -0.90 -15.04 -5.45
CA TRP A 110 -2.02 -14.35 -4.83
C TRP A 110 -2.86 -15.31 -3.99
N ARG A 111 -2.72 -15.23 -2.66
CA ARG A 111 -3.41 -16.16 -1.76
C ARG A 111 -4.76 -15.65 -1.26
N LYS A 112 -4.97 -14.35 -1.09
CA LYS A 112 -6.20 -13.78 -0.53
C LYS A 112 -6.87 -12.88 -1.57
N GLY A 113 -8.19 -12.95 -1.69
CA GLY A 113 -8.98 -12.23 -2.68
C GLY A 113 -10.43 -12.74 -2.71
N PRO A 114 -11.14 -12.64 -3.84
CA PRO A 114 -10.65 -12.20 -5.15
C PRO A 114 -10.46 -10.67 -5.27
N PHE A 115 -9.78 -10.23 -6.33
CA PHE A 115 -9.71 -8.82 -6.74
C PHE A 115 -10.22 -8.65 -8.17
N HIS A 116 -10.86 -7.51 -8.43
CA HIS A 116 -11.29 -7.11 -9.77
C HIS A 116 -10.65 -5.76 -10.13
N LEU A 117 -9.59 -5.77 -10.94
CA LEU A 117 -8.81 -4.57 -11.25
C LEU A 117 -8.89 -4.25 -12.75
N PHE A 118 -9.56 -3.17 -13.12
CA PHE A 118 -9.68 -2.68 -14.50
C PHE A 118 -10.19 -3.76 -15.48
N GLY A 119 -11.13 -4.59 -15.01
CA GLY A 119 -11.66 -5.74 -15.75
C GLY A 119 -10.88 -7.05 -15.60
N LEU A 120 -9.67 -7.03 -15.01
CA LEU A 120 -8.93 -8.24 -14.67
C LEU A 120 -9.52 -8.90 -13.42
N HIS A 121 -9.90 -10.15 -13.52
CA HIS A 121 -10.25 -10.97 -12.36
C HIS A 121 -8.99 -11.70 -11.87
N ILE A 122 -8.51 -11.30 -10.68
CA ILE A 122 -7.44 -12.02 -9.98
C ILE A 122 -8.11 -13.06 -9.09
N ASP A 123 -8.22 -14.27 -9.61
CA ASP A 123 -8.63 -15.42 -8.82
C ASP A 123 -7.50 -15.83 -7.89
N THR A 124 -7.82 -16.06 -6.63
CA THR A 124 -6.85 -16.27 -5.56
C THR A 124 -7.14 -17.56 -4.84
N GLU A 125 -6.12 -18.14 -4.21
CA GLU A 125 -6.24 -19.42 -3.51
C GLU A 125 -7.39 -19.45 -2.48
N TRP A 126 -7.64 -18.34 -1.79
CA TRP A 126 -8.68 -18.24 -0.77
C TRP A 126 -9.80 -17.28 -1.16
N ARG A 127 -11.03 -17.80 -1.21
CA ARG A 127 -12.30 -17.05 -1.22
C ARG A 127 -12.50 -16.30 0.10
N SER A 128 -11.76 -15.20 0.24
CA SER A 128 -11.74 -14.38 1.44
C SER A 128 -13.03 -13.56 1.56
N ASP A 129 -13.68 -13.27 0.43
CA ASP A 129 -15.05 -12.77 0.32
C ASP A 129 -16.06 -13.64 1.06
N TRP A 130 -16.04 -14.97 0.85
CA TRP A 130 -16.97 -15.87 1.57
C TRP A 130 -16.77 -15.87 3.07
N LYS A 131 -15.54 -15.67 3.53
CA LYS A 131 -15.26 -15.53 4.95
C LYS A 131 -15.80 -14.19 5.46
N TRP A 132 -15.62 -13.13 4.69
CA TRP A 132 -16.07 -11.79 5.05
C TRP A 132 -17.60 -11.70 5.13
N ASP A 133 -18.32 -12.30 4.19
CA ASP A 133 -19.79 -12.30 4.18
C ASP A 133 -20.40 -12.98 5.40
N ARG A 134 -19.66 -13.88 6.07
CA ARG A 134 -20.11 -14.50 7.33
C ARG A 134 -19.93 -13.60 8.56
N LEU A 135 -19.10 -12.57 8.48
CA LEU A 135 -18.75 -11.69 9.61
C LEU A 135 -19.52 -10.35 9.59
N LYS A 136 -20.18 -10.04 8.49
CA LYS A 136 -21.01 -8.83 8.34
C LYS A 136 -22.16 -8.81 9.35
#